data_AF-A0A8H8SZP1-F1
#
_entry.id   AF-A0A8H8SZP1-F1
#
_cell.length_a   1.000
_cell.length_b   1.000
_cell.length_c   1.000
_cell.angle_alpha   90.00
_cell.angle_beta   90.00
_cell.angle_gamma   90.00
#
_symmetry.space_group_name_H-M   'P 1'
#
loop_
_entity.id
_entity.type
_entity.pdbx_description
1 polymer ?
#
loop_
_entity_poly.entity_id
_entity_poly.type
_entity_poly.pdbx_seq_one_letter_code
_entity_poly.pdbx_strand_id
1 'polypeptide(L)'
;MTPSTVLANLRIDAMFYQLDGLVDQCDEFTKSQSRVSSLPSRYLIVGTQYKHAEIEDIETQMSTAMIGRAWRTWVTEDVLQKEPLLSIERPESRTGFNALREVAAVERFIQSQVPDFGPWRLVGWHIQRQVGTWEVSSQLMVVLEDTKNRKRTEPFESNL
;
A
#
# COMPACT_ATOMS: atom_id res chain seq x y z
N MET A 1 -9.92 25.76 -11.75
CA MET A 1 -8.47 25.93 -12.00
C MET A 1 -7.71 25.22 -10.90
N THR A 2 -6.70 24.42 -11.24
CA THR A 2 -5.88 23.73 -10.22
C THR A 2 -4.60 24.52 -9.95
N PRO A 3 -3.97 24.36 -8.76
CA PRO A 3 -2.69 25.02 -8.46
C PRO A 3 -1.59 24.71 -9.49
N SER A 4 -1.60 23.51 -10.06
CA SER A 4 -0.72 23.12 -11.17
C SER A 4 -0.96 23.91 -12.45
N THR A 5 -2.21 24.25 -12.77
CA THR A 5 -2.51 25.11 -13.93
C THR A 5 -2.03 26.55 -13.70
N VAL A 6 -2.17 27.05 -12.48
CA VAL A 6 -1.73 28.41 -12.11
C VAL A 6 -0.20 28.53 -12.20
N LEU A 7 0.54 27.54 -11.70
CA LEU A 7 2.00 27.53 -11.77
C LEU A 7 2.52 27.41 -13.21
N ALA A 8 1.87 26.57 -14.04
CA ALA A 8 2.23 26.45 -15.46
C ALA A 8 2.03 27.77 -16.22
N ASN A 9 0.91 28.46 -15.95
CA ASN A 9 0.64 29.77 -16.55
C ASN A 9 1.65 30.82 -16.07
N LEU A 10 1.95 30.85 -14.77
CA LEU A 10 2.95 31.77 -14.21
C LEU A 10 4.34 31.56 -14.81
N ARG A 11 4.74 30.30 -15.05
CA ARG A 11 6.01 29.98 -15.73
C ARG A 11 6.03 30.49 -17.17
N ILE A 12 4.93 30.32 -17.90
CA ILE A 12 4.80 30.82 -19.29
C ILE A 12 4.92 32.35 -19.30
N ASP A 13 4.27 33.03 -18.37
CA ASP A 13 4.36 34.48 -18.24
C ASP A 13 5.79 34.91 -17.89
N ALA A 14 6.45 34.23 -16.95
CA ALA A 14 7.84 34.50 -16.56
C ALA A 14 8.81 34.33 -17.74
N MET A 15 8.61 33.31 -18.59
CA MET A 15 9.39 33.13 -19.83
C MET A 15 9.13 34.26 -20.83
N PHE A 16 7.89 34.69 -20.99
CA PHE A 16 7.52 35.79 -21.89
C PHE A 16 8.20 37.11 -21.48
N TYR A 17 8.26 37.39 -20.17
CA TYR A 17 8.90 38.59 -19.63
C TYR A 17 10.40 38.44 -19.38
N GLN A 18 11.02 37.33 -19.78
CA GLN A 18 12.46 37.07 -19.59
C GLN A 18 12.91 37.20 -18.13
N LEU A 19 12.04 36.78 -17.21
CA LEU A 19 12.31 36.78 -15.77
C LEU A 19 12.98 35.46 -15.39
N ASP A 20 14.24 35.30 -15.81
CA ASP A 20 14.98 34.02 -15.69
C ASP A 20 14.98 33.49 -14.24
N GLY A 21 15.16 34.37 -13.25
CA GLY A 21 15.11 33.98 -11.83
C GLY A 21 13.74 33.45 -11.37
N LEU A 22 12.64 33.91 -11.97
CA LEU A 22 11.29 33.42 -11.68
C LEU A 22 10.99 32.12 -12.43
N VAL A 23 11.56 31.94 -13.62
CA VAL A 23 11.52 30.66 -14.35
C VAL A 23 12.24 29.58 -13.53
N ASP A 24 13.43 29.90 -13.01
CA ASP A 24 14.21 28.99 -12.17
C ASP A 24 13.45 28.61 -10.90
N GLN A 25 12.82 29.58 -10.23
CA GLN A 25 11.99 29.32 -9.04
C GLN A 25 10.76 28.47 -9.36
N CYS A 26 10.09 28.70 -10.49
CA CYS A 26 8.97 27.85 -10.93
C CYS A 26 9.43 26.41 -11.23
N ASP A 27 10.61 26.25 -11.84
CA ASP A 27 11.20 24.94 -12.17
C ASP A 27 11.68 24.20 -10.91
N GLU A 28 12.29 24.90 -9.96
CA GLU A 28 12.64 24.35 -8.64
C GLU A 28 11.39 23.97 -7.84
N PHE A 29 10.34 24.79 -7.88
CA PHE A 29 9.09 24.48 -7.21
C PHE A 29 8.39 23.27 -7.83
N THR A 30 8.45 23.11 -9.15
CA THR A 30 7.93 21.93 -9.86
C THR A 30 8.75 20.67 -9.54
N LYS A 31 10.09 20.78 -9.50
CA LYS A 31 11.01 19.69 -9.13
C LYS A 31 10.90 19.32 -7.65
N SER A 32 10.62 20.27 -6.77
CA SER A 32 10.39 20.00 -5.36
C SER A 32 9.00 19.40 -5.14
N GLN A 33 7.95 19.84 -5.85
CA GLN A 33 6.66 19.14 -5.83
C GLN A 33 6.76 17.70 -6.34
N SER A 34 7.56 17.39 -7.36
CA SER A 34 7.77 16.01 -7.79
C SER A 34 8.59 15.17 -6.81
N ARG A 35 9.40 15.81 -5.94
CA ARG A 35 10.09 15.17 -4.81
C ARG A 35 9.24 15.11 -3.52
N VAL A 36 8.24 15.98 -3.38
CA VAL A 36 7.33 16.04 -2.22
C VAL A 36 6.04 15.24 -2.48
N SER A 37 5.71 14.95 -3.74
CA SER A 37 4.63 14.01 -4.11
C SER A 37 5.00 12.54 -3.87
N SER A 38 6.27 12.23 -3.58
CA SER A 38 6.61 11.00 -2.88
C SER A 38 6.38 11.20 -1.38
N LEU A 39 5.11 11.14 -0.96
CA LEU A 39 4.85 10.56 0.36
C LEU A 39 5.67 9.27 0.41
N PRO A 40 6.48 9.02 1.45
CA PRO A 40 7.20 7.75 1.55
C PRO A 40 6.15 6.67 1.38
N SER A 41 6.37 5.76 0.43
CA SER A 41 5.49 4.62 0.20
C SER A 41 5.38 3.86 1.52
N ARG A 42 4.37 4.20 2.32
CA ARG A 42 4.24 3.76 3.71
C ARG A 42 3.64 2.38 3.79
N TYR A 43 3.05 1.94 2.68
CA TYR A 43 2.38 0.66 2.57
C TYR A 43 3.20 -0.30 1.71
N LEU A 44 3.36 -1.51 2.24
CA LEU A 44 3.95 -2.64 1.54
C LEU A 44 2.84 -3.63 1.22
N ILE A 45 2.69 -3.97 -0.05
CA ILE A 45 1.83 -5.06 -0.48
C ILE A 45 2.68 -6.30 -0.64
N VAL A 46 2.25 -7.39 0.00
CA VAL A 46 2.79 -8.75 -0.22
C VAL A 46 1.72 -9.54 -0.96
N GLY A 47 2.02 -9.94 -2.18
CA GLY A 47 1.08 -10.68 -3.02
C GLY A 47 1.58 -12.09 -3.32
N THR A 48 0.65 -13.02 -3.50
CA THR A 48 0.95 -14.38 -3.95
C THR A 48 -0.23 -14.95 -4.71
N GLN A 49 0.05 -15.87 -5.64
CA GLN A 49 -0.97 -16.63 -6.34
C GLN A 49 -0.74 -18.10 -6.05
N TYR A 50 -1.81 -18.78 -5.66
CA TYR A 50 -1.79 -20.19 -5.35
C TYR A 50 -3.05 -20.85 -5.86
N LYS A 51 -3.01 -22.18 -5.93
CA LYS A 51 -4.13 -22.98 -6.33
C LYS A 51 -4.51 -23.95 -5.22
N HIS A 52 -5.79 -24.23 -5.07
CA HIS A 52 -6.30 -25.10 -4.02
C HIS A 52 -7.63 -25.76 -4.44
N ALA A 53 -8.03 -26.82 -3.75
CA ALA A 53 -9.38 -27.37 -3.88
C ALA A 53 -10.42 -26.47 -3.18
N GLU A 54 -11.65 -26.44 -3.69
CA GLU A 54 -12.71 -25.56 -3.18
C GLU A 54 -13.07 -25.83 -1.70
N ILE A 55 -12.92 -27.08 -1.26
CA ILE A 55 -13.24 -27.52 0.11
C ILE A 55 -12.11 -27.29 1.12
N GLU A 56 -10.94 -26.81 0.69
CA GLU A 56 -9.81 -26.60 1.59
C GLU A 56 -10.06 -25.46 2.56
N ASP A 57 -9.65 -25.66 3.82
CA ASP A 57 -9.72 -24.63 4.84
C ASP A 57 -8.66 -23.53 4.63
N ILE A 58 -8.83 -22.42 5.34
CA ILE A 58 -7.95 -21.26 5.21
C ILE A 58 -6.50 -21.55 5.61
N GLU A 59 -6.27 -22.47 6.56
CA GLU A 59 -4.92 -22.81 7.00
C GLU A 59 -4.17 -23.62 5.93
N THR A 60 -4.86 -24.54 5.26
CA THR A 60 -4.30 -25.29 4.13
C THR A 60 -4.01 -24.35 2.97
N GLN A 61 -4.94 -23.45 2.65
CA GLN A 61 -4.75 -22.42 1.62
C GLN A 61 -3.54 -21.52 1.91
N MET A 62 -3.41 -21.01 3.13
CA MET A 62 -2.26 -20.17 3.52
C MET A 62 -0.94 -20.94 3.50
N SER A 63 -0.95 -22.22 3.89
CA SER A 63 0.24 -23.07 3.81
C SER A 63 0.72 -23.23 2.37
N THR A 64 -0.20 -23.44 1.42
CA THR A 64 0.12 -23.45 -0.01
C THR A 64 0.63 -22.09 -0.50
N ALA A 65 0.01 -21.00 -0.03
CA ALA A 65 0.41 -19.64 -0.35
C ALA A 65 1.84 -19.31 0.13
N MET A 66 2.27 -19.86 1.28
CA MET A 66 3.63 -19.71 1.81
C MET A 66 4.69 -20.42 0.97
N ILE A 67 4.34 -21.55 0.33
CA ILE A 67 5.22 -22.30 -0.58
C ILE A 67 5.31 -21.61 -1.95
N GLY A 68 4.24 -20.91 -2.35
CA GLY A 68 4.15 -20.18 -3.60
C GLY A 68 5.17 -19.04 -3.74
N ARG A 69 5.33 -18.55 -4.98
CA ARG A 69 6.20 -17.39 -5.25
C ARG A 69 5.49 -16.11 -4.85
N ALA A 70 5.77 -15.63 -3.64
CA ALA A 70 5.32 -14.32 -3.20
C ALA A 70 6.14 -13.19 -3.85
N TRP A 71 5.48 -12.08 -4.14
CA TRP A 71 6.07 -10.82 -4.61
C TRP A 71 5.75 -9.69 -3.63
N ARG A 72 6.51 -8.61 -3.72
CA ARG A 72 6.36 -7.45 -2.83
C ARG A 72 6.47 -6.18 -3.62
N THR A 73 5.65 -5.19 -3.27
CA THR A 73 5.72 -3.87 -3.88
C THR A 73 5.31 -2.79 -2.90
N TRP A 74 5.95 -1.63 -3.03
CA TRP A 74 5.67 -0.45 -2.23
C TRP A 74 4.62 0.41 -2.90
N VAL A 75 3.63 0.86 -2.14
CA VAL A 75 2.54 1.68 -2.67
C VAL A 75 2.24 2.89 -1.81
N THR A 76 1.65 3.91 -2.43
CA THR A 76 1.08 5.06 -1.73
C THR A 76 -0.34 4.75 -1.25
N GLU A 77 -0.87 5.60 -0.38
CA GLU A 77 -2.25 5.51 0.11
C GLU A 77 -3.29 5.54 -1.01
N ASP A 78 -3.01 6.28 -2.09
CA ASP A 78 -3.92 6.42 -3.23
C ASP A 78 -4.21 5.08 -3.92
N VAL A 79 -3.28 4.13 -3.83
CA VAL A 79 -3.46 2.78 -4.40
C VAL A 79 -4.42 1.96 -3.53
N LEU A 80 -4.46 2.19 -2.21
CA LEU A 80 -5.40 1.52 -1.31
C LEU A 80 -6.84 1.99 -1.52
N GLN A 81 -7.03 3.19 -2.06
CA GLN A 81 -8.36 3.76 -2.39
C GLN A 81 -8.89 3.30 -3.75
N LYS A 82 -8.24 2.32 -4.39
CA LYS A 82 -8.62 1.78 -5.69
C LYS A 82 -8.94 0.29 -5.57
N GLU A 83 -9.82 -0.20 -6.43
CA GLU A 83 -10.06 -1.64 -6.57
C GLU A 83 -8.76 -2.36 -7.01
N PRO A 84 -8.50 -3.58 -6.50
CA PRO A 84 -9.33 -4.39 -5.59
C PRO A 84 -9.13 -4.08 -4.09
N LEU A 85 -8.25 -3.13 -3.74
CA LEU A 85 -7.84 -2.87 -2.36
C LEU A 85 -8.84 -2.00 -1.57
N LEU A 86 -9.84 -1.45 -2.23
CA LEU A 86 -10.94 -0.73 -1.58
C LEU A 86 -11.77 -1.66 -0.68
N SER A 87 -11.88 -2.94 -1.07
CA SER A 87 -12.64 -3.98 -0.39
C SER A 87 -11.76 -4.92 0.45
N ILE A 88 -10.71 -4.39 1.09
CA ILE A 88 -9.86 -5.18 1.99
C ILE A 88 -10.60 -5.61 3.26
N GLU A 89 -10.29 -6.82 3.68
CA GLU A 89 -10.68 -7.37 4.95
C GLU A 89 -9.71 -6.86 6.03
N ARG A 90 -10.26 -6.34 7.13
CA ARG A 90 -9.46 -5.75 8.22
C ARG A 90 -9.42 -6.67 9.44
N PRO A 91 -8.27 -6.86 10.08
CA PRO A 91 -8.16 -7.71 11.26
C PRO A 91 -9.06 -7.22 12.40
N GLU A 92 -9.24 -5.91 12.57
CA GLU A 92 -10.07 -5.33 13.63
C GLU A 92 -11.57 -5.59 13.44
N SER A 93 -11.99 -5.91 12.21
CA SER A 93 -13.40 -6.22 11.89
C SER A 93 -13.76 -7.69 12.15
N ARG A 94 -12.76 -8.55 12.38
CA ARG A 94 -12.91 -9.99 12.53
C ARG A 94 -13.22 -10.34 13.97
N THR A 95 -14.35 -11.02 14.20
CA THR A 95 -14.76 -11.51 15.51
C THR A 95 -15.15 -12.99 15.42
N GLY A 96 -14.93 -13.73 16.51
CA GLY A 96 -15.19 -15.16 16.58
C GLY A 96 -14.01 -16.05 16.17
N PHE A 97 -14.07 -17.31 16.57
CA PHE A 97 -12.94 -18.25 16.50
C PHE A 97 -12.39 -18.45 15.07
N ASN A 98 -13.26 -18.69 14.10
CA ASN A 98 -12.83 -18.94 12.71
C ASN A 98 -12.19 -17.69 12.09
N ALA A 99 -12.74 -16.52 12.39
CA ALA A 99 -12.21 -15.25 11.90
C ALA A 99 -10.83 -14.92 12.51
N LEU A 100 -10.64 -15.25 13.79
CA LEU A 100 -9.32 -15.11 14.45
C LEU A 100 -8.30 -16.13 13.92
N ARG A 101 -8.72 -17.36 13.58
CA ARG A 101 -7.84 -18.33 12.92
C ARG A 101 -7.38 -17.84 11.54
N GLU A 102 -8.27 -17.23 10.78
CA GLU A 102 -7.93 -16.61 9.49
C GLU A 102 -6.88 -15.50 9.67
N VAL A 103 -7.08 -14.58 10.62
CA VAL A 103 -6.09 -13.54 10.96
C VAL A 103 -4.73 -14.17 11.30
N ALA A 104 -4.71 -15.18 12.17
CA ALA A 104 -3.48 -15.85 12.57
C ALA A 104 -2.79 -16.56 11.39
N ALA A 105 -3.56 -17.13 10.44
CA ALA A 105 -3.02 -17.75 9.24
C ALA A 105 -2.36 -16.72 8.31
N VAL A 106 -2.99 -15.55 8.13
CA VAL A 106 -2.42 -14.43 7.37
C VAL A 106 -1.17 -13.87 8.06
N GLU A 107 -1.17 -13.72 9.39
CA GLU A 107 0.00 -13.28 10.15
C GLU A 107 1.20 -14.22 9.99
N ARG A 108 0.96 -15.54 10.01
CA ARG A 108 2.02 -16.54 9.74
C ARG A 108 2.55 -16.44 8.32
N PHE A 109 1.67 -16.24 7.34
CA PHE A 109 2.08 -15.99 5.96
C PHE A 109 3.00 -14.76 5.89
N ILE A 110 2.61 -13.65 6.52
CA ILE A 110 3.43 -12.44 6.54
C ILE A 110 4.79 -12.71 7.21
N GLN A 111 4.83 -13.37 8.36
CA GLN A 111 6.09 -13.70 9.04
C GLN A 111 7.02 -14.55 8.18
N SER A 112 6.47 -15.48 7.38
CA SER A 112 7.28 -16.28 6.45
C SER A 112 7.90 -15.46 5.32
N GLN A 113 7.23 -14.37 4.92
CA GLN A 113 7.68 -13.53 3.83
C GLN A 113 8.55 -12.38 4.36
N VAL A 114 8.17 -11.73 5.44
CA VAL A 114 8.85 -10.55 6.00
C VAL A 114 9.50 -10.94 7.33
N PRO A 115 10.78 -11.34 7.35
CA PRO A 115 11.45 -11.84 8.56
C PRO A 115 11.51 -10.78 9.66
N ASP A 116 11.62 -9.51 9.27
CA ASP A 116 11.64 -8.36 10.16
C ASP A 116 10.24 -7.73 10.28
N PHE A 117 9.24 -8.51 10.69
CA PHE A 117 7.85 -8.03 10.83
C PHE A 117 7.65 -7.00 11.97
N GLY A 118 8.59 -6.89 12.91
CA GLY A 118 8.47 -6.03 14.10
C GLY A 118 8.01 -4.57 13.89
N PRO A 119 8.43 -3.83 12.83
CA PRO A 119 7.95 -2.48 12.56
C PRO A 119 6.67 -2.40 11.71
N TRP A 120 6.08 -3.53 11.33
CA TRP A 120 4.96 -3.58 10.40
C TRP A 120 3.65 -3.81 11.12
N ARG A 121 2.62 -3.06 10.72
CA ARG A 121 1.23 -3.29 11.14
C ARG A 121 0.45 -3.89 9.99
N LEU A 122 -0.30 -4.95 10.25
CA LEU A 122 -1.28 -5.49 9.30
C LEU A 122 -2.45 -4.51 9.16
N VAL A 123 -2.64 -3.97 7.95
CA VAL A 123 -3.76 -3.08 7.62
C VAL A 123 -4.97 -3.89 7.17
N GLY A 124 -4.72 -4.95 6.40
CA GLY A 124 -5.75 -5.84 5.88
C GLY A 124 -5.25 -6.74 4.77
N TRP A 125 -6.14 -7.54 4.20
CA TRP A 125 -5.85 -8.41 3.08
C TRP A 125 -7.05 -8.51 2.14
N HIS A 126 -6.80 -8.92 0.91
CA HIS A 126 -7.82 -9.20 -0.08
C HIS A 126 -7.50 -10.54 -0.74
N ILE A 127 -8.52 -11.38 -0.90
CA ILE A 127 -8.42 -12.67 -1.59
C ILE A 127 -9.37 -12.65 -2.76
N GLN A 128 -8.82 -12.60 -3.97
CA GLN A 128 -9.59 -12.77 -5.18
C GLN A 128 -9.57 -14.24 -5.59
N ARG A 129 -10.75 -14.85 -5.69
CA ARG A 129 -10.90 -16.26 -6.10
C ARG A 129 -11.35 -16.32 -7.56
N GLN A 130 -10.70 -17.17 -8.34
CA GLN A 130 -11.10 -17.54 -9.69
C GLN A 130 -11.39 -19.04 -9.71
N VAL A 131 -12.66 -19.38 -9.82
CA VAL A 131 -13.12 -20.78 -9.82
C VAL A 131 -12.94 -21.38 -11.21
N GLY A 132 -12.06 -22.37 -11.32
CA GLY A 132 -11.92 -23.20 -12.51
C GLY A 132 -12.81 -24.45 -12.43
N THR A 133 -12.68 -25.34 -13.42
CA THR A 133 -13.51 -26.55 -13.53
C THR A 133 -13.20 -27.60 -12.45
N TRP A 134 -11.97 -27.62 -11.93
CA TRP A 134 -11.50 -28.62 -10.95
C TRP A 134 -10.61 -28.03 -9.85
N GLU A 135 -10.26 -26.75 -9.94
CA GLU A 135 -9.26 -26.11 -9.09
C GLU A 135 -9.61 -24.63 -8.95
N VAL A 136 -9.42 -24.08 -7.76
CA VAL A 136 -9.60 -22.65 -7.48
C VAL A 136 -8.24 -21.99 -7.51
N SER A 137 -8.07 -20.98 -8.36
CA SER A 137 -6.90 -20.10 -8.37
C SER A 137 -7.21 -18.88 -7.50
N SER A 138 -6.45 -18.70 -6.43
CA SER A 138 -6.60 -17.60 -5.49
C SER A 138 -5.42 -16.65 -5.58
N GLN A 139 -5.73 -15.35 -5.64
CA GLN A 139 -4.76 -14.26 -5.57
C GLN A 139 -4.93 -13.58 -4.21
N LEU A 140 -3.92 -13.72 -3.35
CA LEU A 140 -3.87 -13.07 -2.05
C LEU A 140 -3.02 -11.80 -2.16
N MET A 141 -3.54 -10.70 -1.63
CA MET A 141 -2.80 -9.45 -1.42
C MET A 141 -2.92 -9.05 0.03
N VAL A 142 -1.81 -8.88 0.71
CA VAL A 142 -1.74 -8.46 2.11
C VAL A 142 -1.11 -7.08 2.18
N VAL A 143 -1.75 -6.16 2.90
CA VAL A 143 -1.33 -4.77 3.03
C VAL A 143 -0.74 -4.54 4.42
N LEU A 144 0.49 -4.07 4.45
CA LEU A 144 1.23 -3.73 5.66
C LEU A 144 1.55 -2.25 5.69
N GLU A 145 1.53 -1.64 6.87
CA GLU A 145 1.93 -0.26 7.11
C GLU A 145 3.22 -0.21 7.93
N ASP A 146 4.18 0.62 7.51
CA ASP A 146 5.40 0.87 8.27
C ASP A 146 5.13 1.81 9.46
N THR A 147 5.14 1.26 10.67
CA THR A 147 4.89 2.01 11.90
C THR A 147 6.04 2.93 12.31
N LYS A 148 7.24 2.78 11.73
CA LYS A 148 8.38 3.65 12.03
C LYS A 148 8.22 5.06 11.45
N ASN A 149 7.50 5.20 10.33
CA ASN A 149 7.27 6.51 9.71
C ASN A 149 6.23 7.37 10.43
N ARG A 150 5.43 6.81 11.36
CA ARG A 150 4.44 7.57 12.14
C ARG A 150 5.06 8.58 13.11
N LYS A 151 6.31 8.40 13.53
CA LYS A 151 6.98 9.31 14.49
C LYS A 151 7.55 10.59 13.88
N ARG A 152 7.46 10.81 12.56
CA ARG A 152 7.96 12.04 11.90
C ARG A 152 6.91 13.13 11.71
N THR A 153 5.64 12.87 12.03
CA THR A 153 4.51 13.76 11.75
C THR A 153 3.86 14.38 12.98
N GLU A 154 4.49 14.33 14.16
CA GLU A 154 4.12 15.24 15.24
C GLU A 154 4.89 16.55 15.07
N PRO A 155 4.25 17.67 14.66
CA PRO A 155 4.83 18.97 14.92
C PRO A 155 4.89 19.12 16.44
N PHE A 156 6.10 19.30 16.96
CA PHE A 156 6.31 19.86 18.28
C PHE A 156 5.54 21.19 18.34
N GLU A 157 4.35 21.18 18.94
CA GLU A 157 3.75 22.39 19.48
C GLU A 157 4.66 22.86 20.63
N SER A 158 5.65 23.65 20.25
CA SER A 158 6.34 24.55 21.17
C SER A 158 5.42 25.73 21.34
N ASN A 159 4.78 25.86 22.50
CA ASN A 159 4.35 27.17 23.01
C ASN A 159 4.15 27.10 24.53
N LEU A 160 5.12 27.72 25.21
CA LEU A 160 5.01 28.65 26.35
C LEU A 160 4.16 28.25 27.55
#